data_AF-A0A3B1DIV4-F1
#
_entry.id   AF-A0A3B1DIV4-F1
#
_cell.length_a   1.000
_cell.length_b   1.000
_cell.length_c   1.000
_cell.angle_alpha   90.00
_cell.angle_beta   90.00
_cell.angle_gamma   90.00
#
_symmetry.space_group_name_H-M   'P 1'
#
loop_
_entity.id
_entity.type
_entity.pdbx_description
1 polymer ?
#
loop_
_entity_poly.entity_id
_entity_poly.type
_entity_poly.pdbx_seq_one_letter_code
_entity_poly.pdbx_strand_id
1 'polypeptide(L)' 'MKIKEIRVIVASPGRNFVTVKIITDEGLYGIGDATVNG' A
#
# COMPACT_ATOMS: atom_id res chain seq x y z
N MET A 1 -3.07 17.75 -7.89
CA MET A 1 -3.32 16.43 -7.30
C MET A 1 -3.22 15.34 -8.35
N LYS A 2 -2.07 14.64 -8.38
CA LYS A 2 -1.83 13.44 -9.21
C LYS A 2 -1.15 12.36 -8.37
N ILE A 3 -1.31 11.09 -8.75
CA ILE A 3 -0.54 10.00 -8.17
C ILE A 3 0.90 10.09 -8.71
N LYS A 4 1.87 10.14 -7.81
CA LYS A 4 3.30 10.17 -8.13
C LYS A 4 3.96 8.81 -7.98
N GLU A 5 3.55 8.03 -6.99
CA GLU A 5 4.16 6.74 -6.68
C GLU A 5 3.13 5.78 -6.06
N ILE A 6 3.26 4.49 -6.38
CA ILE A 6 2.51 3.41 -5.75
C ILE A 6 3.52 2.37 -5.25
N ARG A 7 3.42 1.97 -3.98
CA ARG A 7 4.23 0.92 -3.38
C ARG A 7 3.36 -0.25 -2.94
N VAL A 8 3.84 -1.46 -3.17
CA VAL A 8 3.30 -2.69 -2.59
C VAL A 8 4.23 -3.11 -1.47
N ILE A 9 3.68 -3.25 -0.26
CA ILE A 9 4.41 -3.65 0.93
C ILE A 9 3.87 -4.99 1.36
N VAL A 10 4.75 -5.98 1.49
CA VAL A 10 4.40 -7.34 1.92
C VAL A 10 5.09 -7.61 3.24
N ALA A 11 4.34 -8.15 4.20
CA ALA A 11 4.87 -8.59 5.49
C ALA A 11 4.12 -9.82 5.99
N SER A 12 4.73 -10.60 6.88
CA SER A 12 4.09 -11.79 7.47
C SER A 12 4.21 -11.90 9.01
N PRO A 13 3.82 -10.87 9.79
CA PRO A 13 3.72 -11.00 11.25
C PRO A 13 2.51 -11.87 11.63
N GLY A 14 2.69 -13.19 11.63
CA GLY A 14 1.68 -14.19 12.05
C GLY A 14 0.75 -14.68 10.95
N ARG A 15 0.51 -13.89 9.91
CA ARG A 15 -0.08 -14.30 8.61
C ARG A 15 0.35 -13.31 7.52
N ASN A 16 0.08 -13.64 6.26
CA ASN A 16 0.40 -12.74 5.15
C ASN A 16 -0.48 -11.49 5.17
N PHE A 17 0.16 -10.35 4.97
CA PHE A 17 -0.46 -9.05 4.75
C PHE A 17 0.15 -8.38 3.53
N VAL A 18 -0.69 -7.73 2.73
CA VAL A 18 -0.29 -6.93 1.59
C VAL A 18 -0.93 -5.56 1.74
N THR A 19 -0.13 -4.51 1.76
CA THR A 19 -0.59 -3.12 1.83
C THR A 19 -0.19 -2.37 0.58
N VAL A 20 -1.13 -1.68 -0.04
CA VAL A 20 -0.85 -0.71 -1.11
C VAL A 20 -0.73 0.67 -0.49
N LYS A 21 0.36 1.37 -0.79
CA LYS A 21 0.57 2.78 -0.41
C LYS A 21 0.62 3.63 -1.66
N ILE A 22 -0.26 4.62 -1.75
CA ILE A 22 -0.31 5.60 -2.86
C ILE A 22 0.20 6.94 -2.34
N ILE A 23 1.11 7.57 -3.07
CA ILE A 23 1.72 8.86 -2.73
C ILE A 23 1.44 9.84 -3.88
N THR A 24 0.95 11.03 -3.57
CA THR A 24 0.69 12.09 -4.56
C THR A 24 1.92 12.94 -4.85
N ASP A 25 1.87 13.71 -5.93
CA ASP A 25 2.87 14.73 -6.26
C ASP A 25 2.98 15.85 -5.22
N GLU A 26 1.95 16.02 -4.40
CA GLU A 26 1.87 16.97 -3.28
C GLU A 26 2.37 16.38 -1.94
N GLY A 27 2.80 15.11 -1.92
CA GLY A 27 3.32 14.44 -0.72
C GLY A 27 2.26 13.84 0.21
N LEU A 28 0.98 14.01 -0.08
CA LEU A 28 -0.11 13.30 0.59
C LEU A 28 -0.03 11.80 0.25
N TYR A 29 -0.33 10.95 1.22
CA TYR A 29 -0.40 9.51 0.96
C TYR A 29 -1.59 8.86 1.66
N GLY A 30 -2.03 7.74 1.08
CA GLY A 30 -3.02 6.83 1.67
C GLY A 30 -2.52 5.40 1.65
N ILE A 31 -3.07 4.57 2.51
CA ILE A 31 -2.82 3.13 2.53
C ILE A 31 -4.13 2.36 2.41
N GLY A 32 -4.09 1.19 1.77
CA GLY A 32 -5.20 0.27 1.64
C GLY A 32 -4.75 -1.17 1.83
N ASP A 33 -5.61 -1.96 2.46
CA ASP A 33 -5.42 -3.41 2.55
C ASP A 33 -5.66 -4.04 1.18
N ALA A 34 -4.71 -4.85 0.74
CA ALA A 34 -4.75 -5.62 -0.51
C ALA A 34 -4.48 -7.10 -0.25
N THR A 35 -4.64 -7.53 1.00
CA THR A 35 -4.37 -8.90 1.40
C THR A 35 -5.40 -9.85 0.81
N VAL A 36 -4.95 -10.81 -0.01
CA VAL A 36 -5.75 -11.97 -0.45
C VAL A 36 -5.12 -13.23 0.10
N ASN A 37 -5.78 -13.86 1.06
CA ASN A 37 -5.40 -15.15 1.59
C ASN A 37 -6.35 -16.20 1.01
N GLY A 38 -5.80 -17.34 0.57
CA GLY A 38 -6.58 -18.49 0.14
C GLY A 38 -7.32 -19.18 1.28
#